data_AF-A0A0A3IAX7-F1
#
_entry.id   AF-A0A0A3IAX7-F1
#
_cell.length_a   1.000
_cell.length_b   1.000
_cell.length_c   1.000
_cell.angle_alpha   90.00
_cell.angle_beta   90.00
_cell.angle_gamma   90.00
#
_symmetry.space_group_name_H-M   'P 1'
#
loop_
_entity.id
_entity.type
_entity.pdbx_description
1 polymer ?
#
loop_
_entity_poly.entity_id
_entity_poly.type
_entity_poly.pdbx_seq_one_letter_code
_entity_poly.pdbx_strand_id
1 'polypeptide(L)'
;MAELRNCPSCGEFFNYIGVRDICHKCAQQEEDMYQIVYRFLRKRENRAATVERIVEATGVKEEMLYTWVRKGRLHPAVFPNLGYPCDNCGRLTNQGKLCENCTSELKSDLRTFEAAKEFREEIKNREKGTYLSERN
;
A
#
# COMPACT_ATOMS: atom_id res chain seq x y z
N MET A 1 -8.96 -29.22 3.93
CA MET A 1 -9.03 -29.55 5.37
C MET A 1 -9.43 -28.27 6.08
N ALA A 2 -10.56 -28.27 6.80
CA ALA A 2 -10.98 -27.08 7.54
C ALA A 2 -10.10 -26.93 8.78
N GLU A 3 -9.26 -25.89 8.81
CA GLU A 3 -8.43 -25.57 9.98
C GLU A 3 -9.24 -24.70 10.94
N LEU A 4 -9.29 -25.05 12.22
CA LEU A 4 -9.90 -24.18 13.23
C LEU A 4 -8.89 -23.07 13.57
N ARG A 5 -9.26 -21.81 13.30
CA ARG A 5 -8.42 -20.64 13.60
C ARG A 5 -9.17 -19.63 14.47
N ASN A 6 -8.41 -18.79 15.16
CA ASN A 6 -8.95 -17.66 15.90
C ASN A 6 -9.08 -16.44 14.97
N CYS A 7 -10.23 -15.77 14.99
CA CYS A 7 -10.45 -14.54 14.24
C CYS A 7 -9.66 -13.36 14.86
N PRO A 8 -8.75 -12.70 14.12
CA PRO A 8 -7.97 -11.58 14.65
C PRO A 8 -8.82 -10.35 14.99
N SER A 9 -10.05 -10.25 14.47
CA SER A 9 -10.94 -9.11 14.72
C SER A 9 -11.83 -9.27 15.96
N CYS A 10 -12.28 -10.49 16.29
CA CYS A 10 -13.23 -10.72 17.38
C CYS A 10 -12.81 -11.77 18.40
N GLY A 11 -11.74 -12.52 18.17
CA GLY A 11 -11.28 -13.57 19.07
C GLY A 11 -12.04 -14.89 18.96
N GLU A 12 -13.14 -14.96 18.20
CA GLU A 12 -13.93 -16.19 18.06
C GLU A 12 -13.21 -17.24 17.20
N PHE A 13 -13.41 -18.52 17.54
CA PHE A 13 -12.98 -19.63 16.70
C PHE A 13 -13.86 -19.75 15.46
N PHE A 14 -13.24 -19.97 14.29
CA PHE A 14 -13.94 -20.22 13.04
C PHE A 14 -13.19 -21.25 12.18
N ASN A 15 -13.92 -21.90 11.29
CA ASN A 15 -13.35 -22.81 10.31
C ASN A 15 -12.75 -21.99 9.15
N TYR A 16 -11.43 -22.06 8.99
CA TYR A 16 -10.69 -21.43 7.92
C TYR A 16 -10.82 -22.27 6.64
N ILE A 17 -11.34 -21.64 5.59
CA ILE A 17 -11.63 -22.28 4.27
C ILE A 17 -10.58 -21.86 3.22
N GLY A 18 -9.55 -21.10 3.61
CA GLY A 18 -8.51 -20.62 2.68
C GLY A 18 -8.85 -19.33 1.91
N VAL A 19 -10.03 -18.75 2.14
CA VAL A 19 -10.52 -17.57 1.40
C VAL A 19 -10.36 -16.26 2.19
N ARG A 20 -10.51 -16.31 3.52
CA ARG A 20 -10.50 -15.13 4.40
C ARG A 20 -9.89 -15.48 5.76
N ASP A 21 -9.09 -14.57 6.30
CA ASP A 21 -8.44 -14.71 7.61
C ASP A 21 -9.33 -14.31 8.80
N ILE A 22 -10.55 -13.84 8.51
CA ILE A 22 -11.54 -13.41 9.51
C ILE A 22 -12.79 -14.29 9.45
N CYS A 23 -13.50 -14.39 10.57
CA CYS A 23 -14.75 -15.14 10.64
C CYS A 23 -15.84 -14.53 9.75
N HIS A 24 -16.84 -15.33 9.39
CA HIS A 24 -17.94 -14.90 8.54
C HIS A 24 -18.69 -13.67 9.09
N LYS A 25 -18.89 -13.59 10.41
CA LYS A 25 -19.57 -12.46 11.06
C LYS A 25 -18.79 -11.16 10.84
N CYS A 26 -17.49 -11.15 11.12
CA CYS A 26 -16.65 -9.96 10.93
C CYS A 26 -16.55 -9.57 9.44
N ALA A 27 -16.46 -10.56 8.54
CA ALA A 27 -16.46 -10.28 7.10
C ALA A 27 -17.78 -9.66 6.64
N GLN A 28 -18.91 -10.11 7.16
CA GLN A 28 -20.21 -9.53 6.87
C GLN A 28 -20.31 -8.09 7.40
N GLN A 29 -19.84 -7.84 8.62
CA GLN A 29 -19.79 -6.49 9.20
C GLN A 29 -18.92 -5.54 8.37
N GLU A 30 -17.74 -5.98 7.90
CA GLU A 30 -16.89 -5.18 7.01
C GLU A 30 -17.62 -4.85 5.71
N GLU A 31 -18.38 -5.81 5.16
CA GLU A 31 -19.18 -5.58 3.95
C GLU A 31 -20.33 -4.60 4.20
N ASP A 32 -21.05 -4.73 5.31
CA ASP A 32 -22.15 -3.83 5.66
C ASP A 32 -21.65 -2.38 5.81
N MET A 33 -20.50 -2.19 6.46
CA MET A 33 -19.82 -0.90 6.60
C MET A 33 -19.37 -0.34 5.25
N TYR A 34 -18.80 -1.18 4.39
CA TYR A 34 -18.44 -0.80 3.03
C TYR A 34 -19.67 -0.31 2.24
N GLN A 35 -20.80 -1.01 2.34
CA GLN A 35 -22.04 -0.63 1.66
C GLN A 35 -22.62 0.70 2.16
N ILE A 36 -22.44 1.03 3.45
CA ILE A 36 -22.82 2.34 4.01
C ILE A 36 -21.97 3.44 3.38
N VAL A 37 -20.65 3.28 3.38
CA VAL A 37 -19.70 4.25 2.81
C VAL A 37 -19.92 4.41 1.30
N TYR A 38 -20.12 3.32 0.58
CA TYR A 38 -20.37 3.36 -0.86
C TYR A 38 -21.66 4.11 -1.19
N ARG A 39 -22.74 3.89 -0.42
CA ARG A 39 -23.99 4.64 -0.57
C ARG A 39 -23.81 6.12 -0.27
N PHE A 40 -23.01 6.46 0.73
CA PHE A 40 -22.69 7.85 1.07
C PHE A 40 -21.94 8.55 -0.06
N LEU A 41 -20.88 7.90 -0.59
CA LEU A 41 -20.01 8.42 -1.66
C LEU A 41 -20.68 8.48 -3.04
N ARG A 42 -21.70 7.64 -3.29
CA ARG A 42 -22.43 7.65 -4.56
C ARG A 42 -23.19 8.96 -4.80
N LYS A 43 -23.60 9.65 -3.73
CA LYS A 43 -24.26 10.96 -3.80
C LYS A 43 -23.31 11.99 -4.39
N ARG A 44 -23.79 12.78 -5.36
CA ARG A 44 -22.95 13.72 -6.14
C ARG A 44 -22.25 14.76 -5.25
N GLU A 45 -22.96 15.26 -4.25
CA GLU A 45 -22.47 16.20 -3.22
C GLU A 45 -21.31 15.64 -2.38
N ASN A 46 -21.25 14.32 -2.19
CA ASN A 46 -20.28 13.67 -1.31
C ASN A 46 -19.10 13.05 -2.06
N ARG A 47 -19.03 13.18 -3.39
CA ARG A 47 -17.93 12.60 -4.18
C ARG A 47 -16.56 13.21 -3.85
N ALA A 48 -16.56 14.46 -3.43
CA ALA A 48 -15.37 15.18 -2.96
C ALA A 48 -15.29 15.21 -1.43
N ALA A 49 -16.01 14.35 -0.71
CA ALA A 49 -15.90 14.28 0.74
C ALA A 49 -14.46 13.88 1.15
N THR A 50 -13.94 14.54 2.18
CA THR A 50 -12.66 14.16 2.81
C THR A 50 -12.83 12.87 3.60
N VAL A 51 -11.72 12.19 3.88
CA VAL A 51 -11.70 10.98 4.72
C VAL A 51 -12.36 11.25 6.08
N GLU A 52 -12.01 12.36 6.73
CA GLU A 52 -12.60 12.82 7.99
C GLU A 52 -14.14 12.93 7.91
N ARG A 53 -14.65 13.54 6.83
CA ARG A 53 -16.09 13.71 6.66
C ARG A 53 -16.81 12.39 6.47
N ILE A 54 -16.19 11.44 5.78
CA ILE A 54 -16.73 10.09 5.60
C ILE A 54 -16.79 9.36 6.94
N VAL A 55 -15.73 9.45 7.75
CA VAL A 55 -15.66 8.87 9.09
C VAL A 55 -16.76 9.44 9.98
N GLU A 56 -16.93 10.76 10.00
CA GLU A 56 -18.01 11.41 10.75
C GLU A 56 -19.41 10.96 10.33
N ALA A 57 -19.64 10.86 9.01
CA ALA A 57 -20.97 10.58 8.48
C ALA A 57 -21.35 9.08 8.54
N THR A 58 -20.36 8.19 8.49
CA THR A 58 -20.59 6.74 8.38
C THR A 58 -20.16 5.95 9.62
N GLY A 59 -19.37 6.56 10.51
CA GLY A 59 -18.87 5.92 11.73
C GLY A 59 -17.80 4.84 11.49
N VAL A 60 -17.28 4.72 10.27
CA VAL A 60 -16.19 3.78 9.96
C VAL A 60 -14.84 4.33 10.39
N LYS A 61 -13.87 3.45 10.64
CA LYS A 61 -12.49 3.85 10.93
C LYS A 61 -11.74 4.26 9.65
N GLU A 62 -10.86 5.24 9.76
CA GLU A 62 -9.98 5.68 8.66
C GLU A 62 -9.15 4.53 8.06
N GLU A 63 -8.63 3.65 8.92
CA GLU A 63 -7.83 2.49 8.51
C GLU A 63 -8.59 1.55 7.57
N MET A 64 -9.90 1.40 7.76
CA MET A 64 -10.75 0.58 6.89
C MET A 64 -10.91 1.24 5.51
N LEU A 65 -11.08 2.56 5.47
CA LEU A 65 -11.13 3.32 4.22
C LEU A 65 -9.83 3.14 3.43
N TYR A 66 -8.67 3.31 4.07
CA TYR A 66 -7.37 3.10 3.43
C TYR A 66 -7.21 1.68 2.90
N THR A 67 -7.67 0.67 3.65
CA THR A 67 -7.63 -0.73 3.23
C THR A 67 -8.48 -0.98 2.00
N TRP A 68 -9.69 -0.40 1.91
CA TRP A 68 -10.55 -0.55 0.75
C TRP A 68 -10.02 0.17 -0.49
N VAL A 69 -9.38 1.33 -0.33
CA VAL A 69 -8.68 2.01 -1.42
C VAL A 69 -7.48 1.17 -1.90
N ARG A 70 -6.66 0.65 -0.98
CA ARG A 70 -5.52 -0.22 -1.31
C ARG A 70 -5.93 -1.52 -2.02
N LYS A 71 -7.08 -2.11 -1.63
CA LYS A 71 -7.67 -3.30 -2.28
C LYS A 71 -8.36 -2.98 -3.62
N GLY A 72 -8.46 -1.70 -4.02
CA GLY A 72 -9.13 -1.27 -5.25
C GLY A 72 -10.67 -1.35 -5.20
N ARG A 73 -11.27 -1.50 -4.01
CA ARG A 73 -12.74 -1.49 -3.87
C ARG A 73 -13.31 -0.07 -4.04
N LEU A 74 -12.57 0.94 -3.60
CA LEU A 74 -12.88 2.35 -3.81
C LEU A 74 -11.82 2.96 -4.75
N HIS A 75 -12.23 3.40 -5.93
CA HIS A 75 -11.32 3.96 -6.93
C HIS A 75 -11.07 5.46 -6.68
N PRO A 76 -9.80 5.88 -6.46
CA PRO A 76 -9.45 7.30 -6.32
C PRO A 76 -9.79 8.13 -7.56
N ALA A 77 -9.89 7.50 -8.74
CA ALA A 77 -10.31 8.17 -9.98
C ALA A 77 -11.73 8.74 -9.91
N VAL A 78 -12.60 8.17 -9.09
CA VAL A 78 -13.98 8.64 -8.88
C VAL A 78 -14.07 9.55 -7.66
N PHE A 79 -13.14 9.42 -6.71
CA PHE A 79 -13.12 10.10 -5.43
C PHE A 79 -11.78 10.82 -5.22
N PRO A 80 -11.64 12.09 -5.65
CA PRO A 80 -10.34 12.77 -5.71
C PRO A 80 -9.68 12.97 -4.34
N ASN A 81 -10.48 13.09 -3.28
CA ASN A 81 -10.02 13.28 -1.90
C ASN A 81 -9.81 11.96 -1.15
N LEU A 82 -9.94 10.82 -1.84
CA LEU A 82 -9.79 9.50 -1.29
C LEU A 82 -8.40 8.96 -1.65
N GLY A 83 -7.49 9.01 -0.68
CA GLY A 83 -6.15 8.44 -0.77
C GLY A 83 -5.79 7.71 0.50
N TYR A 84 -4.60 7.14 0.53
CA TYR A 84 -4.01 6.55 1.74
C TYR A 84 -2.64 7.16 1.99
N PRO A 85 -2.18 7.22 3.25
CA PRO A 85 -0.86 7.75 3.54
C PRO A 85 0.24 6.90 2.92
N CYS A 86 1.25 7.56 2.37
CA CYS A 86 2.50 6.97 1.93
C CYS A 86 3.25 6.38 3.14
N ASP A 87 3.72 5.14 3.02
CA ASP A 87 4.41 4.46 4.13
C ASP A 87 5.76 5.13 4.50
N ASN A 88 6.35 5.93 3.60
CA ASN A 88 7.62 6.64 3.85
C ASN A 88 7.43 8.07 4.40
N CYS A 89 6.54 8.86 3.81
CA CYS A 89 6.42 10.30 4.12
C CYS A 89 5.05 10.72 4.68
N GLY A 90 4.08 9.81 4.78
CA GLY A 90 2.74 10.10 5.29
C GLY A 90 1.84 10.92 4.36
N ARG A 91 2.35 11.44 3.23
CA ARG A 91 1.53 12.17 2.25
C ARG A 91 0.46 11.24 1.65
N LEU A 92 -0.76 11.74 1.48
CA LEU A 92 -1.83 11.04 0.79
C LEU A 92 -1.41 10.70 -0.65
N THR A 93 -1.46 9.42 -0.99
CA THR A 93 -1.21 8.88 -2.32
C THR A 93 -2.39 8.02 -2.76
N ASN A 94 -2.62 8.01 -4.06
CA ASN A 94 -3.68 7.25 -4.71
C ASN A 94 -3.12 6.05 -5.49
N GLN A 95 -1.79 5.93 -5.56
CA GLN A 95 -1.09 4.95 -6.38
C GLN A 95 0.11 4.36 -5.60
N GLY A 96 0.25 3.03 -5.62
CA GLY A 96 1.39 2.31 -5.04
C GLY A 96 1.54 2.46 -3.52
N LYS A 97 2.45 1.71 -2.88
CA LYS A 97 2.69 1.85 -1.42
C LYS A 97 3.38 3.18 -1.06
N LEU A 98 4.13 3.72 -2.01
CA LEU A 98 4.91 4.94 -1.88
C LEU A 98 4.33 6.00 -2.81
N CYS A 99 4.35 7.25 -2.38
CA CYS A 99 4.00 8.37 -3.25
C CYS A 99 5.04 8.54 -4.36
N GLU A 100 4.64 9.22 -5.44
CA GLU A 100 5.47 9.44 -6.61
C GLU A 100 6.85 10.03 -6.26
N ASN A 101 6.89 11.03 -5.37
CA ASN A 101 8.14 11.63 -4.90
C ASN A 101 9.07 10.60 -4.25
N CYS A 102 8.58 9.83 -3.28
CA CYS A 102 9.40 8.81 -2.61
C CYS A 102 9.86 7.72 -3.58
N THR A 103 9.02 7.33 -4.55
CA THR A 103 9.46 6.39 -5.59
C THR A 103 10.52 6.97 -6.51
N SER A 104 10.44 8.27 -6.82
CA SER A 104 11.41 8.97 -7.67
C SER A 104 12.76 9.11 -6.95
N GLU A 105 12.73 9.51 -5.68
CA GLU A 105 13.93 9.61 -4.82
C GLU A 105 14.63 8.26 -4.72
N LEU A 106 13.91 7.20 -4.39
CA LEU A 106 14.49 5.84 -4.32
C LEU A 106 15.10 5.38 -5.65
N LYS A 107 14.43 5.66 -6.77
CA LYS A 107 14.98 5.36 -8.10
C LYS A 107 16.24 6.16 -8.39
N SER A 108 16.28 7.42 -7.95
CA SER A 108 17.47 8.26 -8.13
C SER A 108 18.63 7.72 -7.30
N ASP A 109 18.44 7.42 -6.02
CA ASP A 109 19.46 6.88 -5.13
C ASP A 109 20.02 5.55 -5.63
N LEU A 110 19.14 4.68 -6.14
CA LEU A 110 19.54 3.39 -6.72
C LEU A 110 20.45 3.58 -7.94
N ARG A 111 20.10 4.51 -8.84
CA ARG A 111 20.93 4.83 -10.02
C ARG A 111 22.30 5.36 -9.60
N THR A 112 22.35 6.25 -8.60
CA THR A 112 23.62 6.79 -8.10
C THR A 112 24.49 5.69 -7.50
N PHE A 113 23.87 4.75 -6.76
CA PHE A 113 24.57 3.61 -6.19
C PHE A 113 25.12 2.67 -7.27
N GLU A 114 24.32 2.35 -8.29
CA GLU A 114 24.72 1.50 -9.42
C GLU A 114 25.90 2.13 -10.19
N ALA A 115 25.82 3.41 -10.54
CA ALA A 115 26.92 4.13 -11.20
C ALA A 115 28.21 4.13 -10.36
N ALA A 116 28.09 4.34 -9.04
CA ALA A 116 29.25 4.31 -8.14
C ALA A 116 29.84 2.90 -7.98
N LYS A 117 29.04 1.85 -8.19
CA LYS A 117 29.49 0.45 -8.17
C LYS A 117 30.21 0.12 -9.48
N GLU A 118 29.63 0.47 -10.63
CA GLU A 118 30.25 0.27 -11.94
C GLU A 118 31.61 0.97 -12.03
N PHE A 119 31.70 2.23 -11.59
CA PHE A 119 32.97 2.96 -11.55
C PHE A 119 34.03 2.26 -10.68
N ARG A 120 33.65 1.73 -9.51
CA ARG A 120 34.55 0.98 -8.64
C ARG A 120 35.01 -0.33 -9.27
N GLU A 121 34.12 -1.03 -9.99
CA GLU A 121 34.47 -2.25 -10.72
C GLU A 121 35.41 -1.95 -11.90
N GLU A 122 35.19 -0.87 -12.64
CA GLU A 122 36.10 -0.43 -13.71
C GLU A 122 37.50 -0.09 -13.19
N ILE A 123 37.63 0.69 -12.11
CA ILE A 123 38.94 0.99 -11.51
C ILE A 123 39.66 -0.31 -11.12
N LYS A 124 38.96 -1.23 -10.44
CA LYS A 124 39.54 -2.50 -10.01
C LYS A 124 39.98 -3.37 -11.19
N ASN A 125 39.25 -3.34 -12.30
CA ASN A 125 39.62 -4.07 -13.51
C ASN A 125 40.84 -3.44 -14.21
N ARG A 126 40.94 -2.10 -14.24
CA ARG A 126 42.10 -1.40 -14.77
C ARG A 126 43.36 -1.70 -13.97
N GLU A 127 43.31 -1.61 -12.65
CA GLU A 127 44.45 -1.91 -11.76
C GLU A 127 45.00 -3.33 -11.94
N LYS A 128 44.13 -4.32 -12.16
CA LYS A 128 44.55 -5.70 -12.47
C LYS A 128 45.27 -5.82 -13.80
N GLY A 129 44.85 -5.05 -14.81
CA GLY A 129 45.48 -5.03 -16.14
C GLY A 129 46.90 -4.46 -16.11
N THR A 130 47.13 -3.40 -15.33
CA THR A 130 48.45 -2.76 -15.19
C THR A 130 49.45 -3.70 -14.51
N TYR A 131 49.05 -4.41 -13.44
CA TYR A 131 49.92 -5.35 -12.72
C TYR A 131 50.39 -6.54 -13.58
N LEU A 132 49.63 -6.94 -14.59
CA LEU A 132 50.01 -8.01 -15.54
C LEU A 132 50.99 -7.52 -16.63
N SER A 133 51.00 -6.22 -16.92
CA SER A 133 51.88 -5.64 -17.95
C SER A 133 53.32 -5.41 -17.48
N GLU A 134 53.54 -5.21 -16.18
CA GLU A 134 54.87 -4.95 -15.60
C GLU A 134 55.68 -6.23 -15.29
N ARG A 135 55.11 -7.42 -15.55
CA ARG A 135 55.71 -8.72 -15.17
C ARG A 135 56.30 -9.51 -16.35
N ASN A 136 56.39 -8.92 -17.54
CA ASN A 136 57.01 -9.50 -18.75
C ASN A 136 58.26 -8.74 -19.17
#